data_AF-T0ZQP2-F1
#
_entry.id   AF-T0ZQP2-F1
#
_cell.length_a   1.000
_cell.length_b   1.000
_cell.length_c   1.000
_cell.angle_alpha   90.00
_cell.angle_beta   90.00
_cell.angle_gamma   90.00
#
_symmetry.space_group_name_H-M   'P 1'
#
loop_
_entity.id
_entity.type
_entity.pdbx_description
1 polymer ?
#
loop_
_entity_poly.entity_id
_entity_poly.type
_entity_poly.pdbx_seq_one_letter_code
_entity_poly.pdbx_strand_id
1 'polypeptide(L)'
;MSWRWIFYINVPIGIVAMATIAAVLHVPVVRVAHKIDWWGISLLSAGVVGLILLTTWGGVQYAWGSSTIIGLAIASVVLLVLFCLVELRATEPVIPMRLFRNRTFNAASAVGFVIGFTMFGAIVYLPLYLQIVHGASPTKSGLELLPMVLGMLTTFIVSGQLVSRTGRYKIFPIAGSAVTALGLDLMAHLGPTTSFGYVALYMVVVGLGLGLVMQ
;
A
#
# COMPACT_ATOMS: atom_id res chain seq x y z
N MET A 1 -10.58 -25.63 -12.48
CA MET A 1 -9.18 -25.68 -12.02
C MET A 1 -9.10 -25.12 -10.61
N SER A 2 -8.44 -25.84 -9.69
CA SER A 2 -8.43 -25.57 -8.25
C SER A 2 -7.56 -24.36 -7.89
N TRP A 3 -8.09 -23.46 -7.05
CA TRP A 3 -7.45 -22.27 -6.46
C TRP A 3 -6.04 -22.52 -5.88
N ARG A 4 -5.76 -23.77 -5.49
CA ARG A 4 -4.47 -24.20 -4.92
C ARG A 4 -3.28 -23.99 -5.88
N TRP A 5 -3.50 -24.01 -7.19
CA TRP A 5 -2.44 -23.81 -8.18
C TRP A 5 -1.78 -22.42 -8.12
N ILE A 6 -2.49 -21.40 -7.64
CA ILE A 6 -1.94 -20.04 -7.45
C ILE A 6 -0.80 -20.06 -6.43
N PHE A 7 -0.84 -20.95 -5.43
CA PHE A 7 0.24 -21.11 -4.44
C PHE A 7 1.39 -21.95 -4.99
N TYR A 8 1.09 -23.04 -5.70
CA TYR A 8 2.13 -23.94 -6.22
C TYR A 8 2.99 -23.31 -7.31
N ILE A 9 2.49 -22.32 -8.06
CA ILE A 9 3.28 -21.67 -9.11
C ILE A 9 4.38 -20.77 -8.54
N ASN A 10 4.15 -20.17 -7.36
CA ASN A 10 5.08 -19.27 -6.71
C ASN A 10 6.27 -20.01 -6.07
N VAL A 11 6.05 -21.24 -5.58
CA VAL A 11 7.09 -22.06 -4.92
C VAL A 11 8.31 -22.34 -5.80
N PRO A 12 8.20 -22.89 -7.03
CA PRO A 12 9.35 -23.15 -7.88
C PRO A 12 10.05 -21.85 -8.31
N ILE A 13 9.30 -20.79 -8.59
CA ILE A 13 9.86 -19.47 -8.90
C ILE A 13 10.69 -18.95 -7.73
N GLY A 14 10.17 -19.06 -6.51
CA GLY A 14 10.88 -18.68 -5.29
C GLY A 14 12.18 -19.47 -5.07
N ILE A 15 12.16 -20.78 -5.35
CA ILE A 15 13.35 -21.63 -5.26
C ILE A 15 14.41 -21.18 -6.27
N VAL A 16 14.04 -20.95 -7.53
CA VAL A 16 14.99 -20.50 -8.57
C VAL A 16 15.56 -19.12 -8.22
N ALA A 17 14.73 -18.19 -7.75
CA ALA A 17 15.20 -16.88 -7.32
C ALA A 17 16.18 -16.98 -6.15
N MET A 18 15.88 -17.81 -5.14
CA MET A 18 16.75 -18.03 -3.98
C MET A 18 18.08 -18.66 -4.37
N ALA A 19 18.06 -19.66 -5.25
CA ALA A 19 19.27 -20.27 -5.79
C ALA A 19 20.13 -19.25 -6.57
N THR A 20 19.47 -18.38 -7.35
CA THR A 20 20.15 -17.34 -8.14
C THR A 20 20.81 -16.29 -7.23
N ILE A 21 20.08 -15.81 -6.22
CA ILE A 21 20.61 -14.87 -5.22
C ILE A 21 21.80 -15.51 -4.48
N ALA A 22 21.65 -16.75 -4.01
CA ALA A 22 22.73 -17.45 -3.31
C ALA A 22 23.99 -17.65 -4.18
N ALA A 23 23.82 -17.85 -5.49
CA ALA A 23 24.93 -18.07 -6.42
C ALA A 23 25.60 -16.77 -6.89
N VAL A 24 24.85 -15.68 -7.09
CA VAL A 24 25.33 -14.47 -7.78
C VAL A 24 25.59 -13.31 -6.82
N LEU A 25 24.83 -13.20 -5.72
CA LEU A 25 24.83 -12.02 -4.87
C LEU A 25 26.00 -12.04 -3.86
N HIS A 26 27.16 -11.57 -4.31
CA HIS A 26 28.30 -11.27 -3.44
C HIS A 26 28.21 -9.82 -2.97
N VAL A 27 27.37 -9.54 -1.97
CA VAL A 27 27.32 -8.20 -1.35
C VAL A 27 28.52 -8.02 -0.42
N PRO A 28 29.34 -6.97 -0.56
CA PRO A 28 30.33 -6.62 0.46
C PRO A 28 29.59 -6.29 1.76
N VAL A 29 29.70 -7.17 2.75
CA VAL A 29 29.04 -7.03 4.04
C VAL A 29 29.75 -5.95 4.85
N VAL A 30 29.32 -4.70 4.70
CA VAL A 30 29.71 -3.64 5.63
C VAL A 30 28.93 -3.87 6.92
N ARG A 31 29.56 -4.54 7.89
CA ARG A 31 28.99 -4.73 9.24
C ARG A 31 28.98 -3.37 9.96
N VAL A 32 27.93 -2.60 9.75
CA VAL A 32 27.64 -1.44 10.60
C VAL A 32 26.91 -1.96 11.84
N ALA A 33 27.51 -1.79 13.02
CA ALA A 33 26.89 -2.13 14.29
C ALA A 33 25.67 -1.23 14.53
N HIS A 34 24.51 -1.67 14.06
CA HIS A 34 23.23 -1.00 14.35
C HIS A 34 22.75 -1.41 15.74
N LYS A 35 22.47 -0.44 16.59
CA LYS A 35 21.75 -0.65 17.83
C LYS A 35 20.27 -0.71 17.49
N ILE A 36 19.74 -1.94 17.45
CA ILE A 36 18.31 -2.18 17.23
C ILE A 36 17.51 -1.52 18.37
N ASP A 37 16.61 -0.60 18.03
CA ASP A 37 15.66 0.01 18.96
C ASP A 37 14.50 -0.96 19.23
N TRP A 38 14.73 -1.93 20.12
CA TRP A 38 13.73 -2.92 20.54
C TRP A 38 12.50 -2.28 21.19
N TRP A 39 12.66 -1.13 21.86
CA TRP A 39 11.55 -0.40 22.48
C TRP A 39 10.69 0.27 21.43
N GLY A 40 11.29 1.00 20.49
CA GLY A 40 10.59 1.57 19.35
C GLY A 40 9.82 0.51 18.55
N ILE A 41 10.47 -0.61 18.21
CA ILE A 41 9.84 -1.70 17.43
C ILE A 41 8.68 -2.34 18.19
N SER A 42 8.83 -2.62 19.49
CA SER A 42 7.76 -3.25 20.27
C SER A 42 6.55 -2.34 20.46
N LEU A 43 6.76 -1.06 20.75
CA LEU A 43 5.66 -0.08 20.87
C LEU A 43 4.95 0.14 19.53
N LEU A 44 5.69 0.27 18.43
CA LEU A 44 5.12 0.40 17.10
C LEU A 44 4.29 -0.84 16.73
N SER A 45 4.86 -2.03 16.92
CA SER A 45 4.19 -3.29 16.63
C SER A 45 2.90 -3.44 17.44
N ALA A 46 2.94 -3.19 18.75
CA ALA A 46 1.77 -3.26 19.61
C ALA A 46 0.69 -2.23 19.22
N GLY A 47 1.09 -0.98 18.91
CA GLY A 47 0.16 0.07 18.48
C GLY A 47 -0.53 -0.26 17.15
N VAL A 48 0.23 -0.73 16.17
CA VAL A 48 -0.27 -1.14 14.84
C VAL A 48 -1.19 -2.36 14.96
N VAL A 49 -0.80 -3.38 15.73
CA VAL A 49 -1.64 -4.56 15.99
C VAL A 49 -2.96 -4.16 16.64
N GLY A 50 -2.94 -3.24 17.61
CA GLY A 50 -4.17 -2.72 18.22
C GLY A 50 -5.05 -1.97 17.22
N LEU A 51 -4.49 -1.19 16.29
CA LEU A 51 -5.23 -0.50 15.23
C LEU A 51 -5.88 -1.49 14.26
N ILE A 52 -5.13 -2.53 13.88
CA ILE A 52 -5.65 -3.60 13.02
C ILE A 52 -6.79 -4.32 13.72
N LEU A 53 -6.64 -4.70 15.00
CA LEU A 53 -7.69 -5.34 15.78
C LEU A 53 -8.92 -4.45 15.92
N LEU A 54 -8.73 -3.15 16.16
CA LEU A 54 -9.83 -2.18 16.24
C LEU A 54 -10.63 -2.13 14.94
N THR A 55 -9.96 -2.04 13.80
CA THR A 55 -10.61 -1.96 12.49
C THR A 55 -11.20 -3.29 12.04
N THR A 56 -10.61 -4.41 12.46
CA THR A 56 -11.08 -5.76 12.11
C THR A 56 -12.26 -6.20 12.96
N TRP A 57 -12.24 -5.92 14.27
CA TRP A 57 -13.31 -6.33 15.19
C TRP A 57 -14.42 -5.29 15.29
N GLY A 58 -14.12 -4.04 14.94
CA GLY A 58 -15.04 -2.92 14.95
C GLY A 58 -16.23 -3.09 14.03
N GLY A 59 -17.42 -3.19 14.61
CA GLY A 59 -18.68 -3.33 13.88
C GLY A 59 -18.95 -4.74 13.33
N VAL A 60 -18.01 -5.68 13.48
CA VAL A 60 -18.17 -7.07 13.07
C VAL A 60 -18.37 -7.96 14.30
N GLN A 61 -17.37 -8.01 15.19
CA GLN A 61 -17.39 -8.88 16.36
C GLN A 61 -17.81 -8.14 17.64
N TYR A 62 -17.48 -6.84 17.74
CA TYR A 62 -17.90 -5.98 18.84
C TYR A 62 -18.51 -4.69 18.27
N ALA A 63 -19.58 -4.20 18.89
CA ALA A 63 -20.16 -2.91 18.54
C ALA A 63 -19.14 -1.80 18.78
N TRP A 64 -19.11 -0.78 17.91
CA TRP A 64 -18.16 0.34 17.99
C TRP A 64 -18.12 1.04 19.36
N GLY A 65 -19.25 1.06 20.08
CA GLY A 65 -19.35 1.61 21.44
C GLY A 65 -18.93 0.65 22.58
N SER A 66 -18.44 -0.55 22.26
CA SER A 66 -18.01 -1.52 23.27
C SER A 66 -16.75 -1.01 24.00
N SER A 67 -16.70 -1.27 25.31
CA SER A 67 -15.53 -0.95 26.15
C SER A 67 -14.25 -1.59 25.62
N THR A 68 -14.33 -2.75 24.96
CA THR A 68 -13.19 -3.42 24.31
C THR A 68 -12.64 -2.59 23.15
N ILE A 69 -13.49 -2.01 22.30
CA ILE A 69 -13.07 -1.22 21.14
C ILE A 69 -12.53 0.13 21.58
N ILE A 70 -13.23 0.79 22.50
CA ILE A 70 -12.78 2.07 23.05
C ILE A 70 -11.45 1.88 23.78
N GLY A 71 -11.30 0.79 24.54
CA GLY A 71 -10.05 0.41 25.20
C GLY A 71 -8.91 0.16 24.21
N LEU A 72 -9.17 -0.57 23.12
CA LEU A 72 -8.19 -0.76 22.04
C LEU A 72 -7.82 0.56 21.35
N ALA A 73 -8.80 1.44 21.10
CA ALA A 73 -8.59 2.73 20.47
C ALA A 73 -7.64 3.59 21.31
N ILE A 74 -7.95 3.72 22.60
CA ILE A 74 -7.13 4.48 23.55
C ILE A 74 -5.75 3.84 23.68
N ALA A 75 -5.66 2.52 23.84
CA ALA A 75 -4.39 1.81 23.97
C ALA A 75 -3.50 2.00 22.74
N SER A 76 -4.06 1.87 21.53
CA SER A 76 -3.33 2.10 20.27
C SER A 76 -2.83 3.53 20.15
N VAL A 77 -3.68 4.53 20.44
CA VAL A 77 -3.26 5.94 20.40
C VAL A 77 -2.15 6.21 21.41
N VAL A 78 -2.28 5.70 22.64
CA VAL A 78 -1.26 5.86 23.69
C VAL A 78 0.05 5.20 23.27
N LEU A 79 0.01 3.98 22.73
CA LEU A 79 1.20 3.26 22.26
C LEU A 79 1.91 3.99 21.11
N LEU A 80 1.16 4.56 20.16
CA LEU A 80 1.72 5.34 19.06
C LEU A 80 2.31 6.67 19.52
N VAL A 81 1.68 7.34 20.49
CA VAL A 81 2.22 8.57 21.09
C VAL A 81 3.51 8.26 21.86
N LEU A 82 3.52 7.20 22.67
CA LEU A 82 4.71 6.74 23.38
C LEU A 82 5.82 6.35 22.41
N PHE A 83 5.49 5.70 21.29
CA PHE A 83 6.45 5.41 20.22
C PHE A 83 7.09 6.69 19.68
N CYS A 84 6.30 7.71 19.31
CA CYS A 84 6.85 8.99 18.85
C CYS A 84 7.77 9.64 19.89
N LEU A 85 7.44 9.57 21.18
CA LEU A 85 8.25 10.13 22.27
C LEU A 85 9.55 9.37 22.49
N VAL A 86 9.53 8.03 22.38
CA VAL A 86 10.72 7.18 22.47
C VAL A 86 11.63 7.43 21.28
N GLU A 87 11.06 7.52 20.08
CA GLU A 87 11.83 7.72 18.85
C GLU A 87 12.45 9.13 18.75
N LEU A 88 11.82 10.14 19.36
CA LEU A 88 12.42 11.46 19.55
C LEU A 88 13.66 11.45 20.47
N ARG A 89 13.80 10.44 21.34
CA ARG A 89 14.91 10.28 22.29
C ARG A 89 15.90 9.17 21.92
N ALA A 90 15.57 8.32 20.94
CA ALA A 90 16.40 7.20 20.52
C ALA A 90 17.70 7.69 19.85
N THR A 91 18.81 7.01 20.14
CA THR A 91 20.15 7.38 19.64
C THR A 91 20.34 6.98 18.17
N GLU A 92 19.66 5.91 17.74
CA GLU A 92 19.52 5.49 16.33
C GLU A 92 18.02 5.35 16.03
N PRO A 93 17.31 6.47 15.76
CA PRO A 93 15.89 6.44 15.47
C PRO A 93 15.62 5.69 14.15
N VAL A 94 14.62 4.82 14.14
CA VAL A 94 14.20 4.06 12.95
C VAL A 94 13.73 5.03 11.85
N ILE A 95 13.05 6.10 12.25
CA ILE A 95 12.68 7.22 11.39
C ILE A 95 13.37 8.48 11.92
N PRO A 96 14.40 9.00 11.23
CA PRO A 96 15.03 10.25 11.63
C PRO A 96 13.99 11.38 11.60
N MET A 97 13.53 11.82 12.77
CA MET A 97 12.51 12.89 12.91
C MET A 97 12.89 14.20 12.20
N ARG A 98 14.18 14.40 11.90
CA ARG A 98 14.70 15.49 11.07
C ARG A 98 14.13 15.51 9.65
N LEU A 99 13.74 14.35 9.09
CA LEU A 99 13.10 14.24 7.78
C LEU A 99 11.75 14.95 7.75
N PHE A 100 10.96 14.86 8.84
CA PHE A 100 9.66 15.52 8.93
C PHE A 100 9.73 17.06 9.03
N ARG A 101 10.94 17.63 9.19
CA ARG A 101 11.15 19.08 9.06
C ARG A 101 11.04 19.54 7.60
N ASN A 102 11.19 18.63 6.63
CA ASN A 102 11.05 18.92 5.22
C ASN A 102 9.58 18.76 4.79
N ARG A 103 8.94 19.87 4.39
CA ARG A 103 7.56 19.86 3.85
C ARG A 103 7.37 18.88 2.70
N THR A 104 8.41 18.65 1.89
CA THR A 104 8.35 17.69 0.77
C THR A 104 8.27 16.26 1.27
N PHE A 105 8.95 15.92 2.38
CA PHE A 105 8.84 14.60 3.01
C PHE A 105 7.46 14.39 3.63
N ASN A 106 6.93 15.36 4.37
CA ASN A 106 5.58 15.26 4.95
C ASN A 106 4.50 15.10 3.87
N ALA A 107 4.60 15.88 2.80
CA ALA A 107 3.68 15.76 1.67
C ALA A 107 3.78 14.39 1.00
N ALA A 108 5.01 13.88 0.77
CA ALA A 108 5.22 12.56 0.20
C ALA A 108 4.68 11.43 1.11
N SER A 109 4.90 11.51 2.43
CA SER A 109 4.37 10.54 3.38
C SER A 109 2.84 10.57 3.45
N ALA A 110 2.22 11.75 3.46
CA ALA A 110 0.76 11.89 3.44
C ALA A 110 0.16 11.33 2.14
N VAL A 111 0.78 11.64 1.00
CA VAL A 111 0.40 11.10 -0.30
C VAL A 111 0.54 9.57 -0.32
N GLY A 112 1.66 9.04 0.17
CA GLY A 112 1.88 7.59 0.28
C GLY A 112 0.85 6.90 1.19
N PHE A 113 0.45 7.54 2.28
CA PHE A 113 -0.61 7.04 3.16
C PHE A 113 -1.96 6.95 2.44
N VAL A 114 -2.39 8.04 1.78
CA VAL A 114 -3.65 8.07 1.01
C VAL A 114 -3.63 7.02 -0.10
N ILE A 115 -2.50 6.87 -0.78
CA ILE A 115 -2.36 5.92 -1.88
C ILE A 115 -2.33 4.49 -1.40
N GLY A 116 -1.70 4.21 -0.25
CA GLY A 116 -1.80 2.91 0.39
C GLY A 116 -3.26 2.56 0.65
N PHE A 117 -4.04 3.48 1.23
CA PHE A 117 -5.46 3.28 1.48
C PHE A 117 -6.24 3.01 0.17
N THR A 118 -6.03 3.82 -0.86
CA THR A 118 -6.64 3.65 -2.18
C THR A 118 -6.26 2.33 -2.83
N MET A 119 -4.98 1.94 -2.76
CA MET A 119 -4.47 0.73 -3.38
C MET A 119 -5.07 -0.51 -2.71
N PHE A 120 -5.07 -0.57 -1.37
CA PHE A 120 -5.70 -1.67 -0.65
C PHE A 120 -7.23 -1.70 -0.86
N GLY A 121 -7.88 -0.53 -0.87
CA GLY A 121 -9.30 -0.41 -1.19
C GLY A 121 -9.62 -0.96 -2.58
N ALA A 122 -8.87 -0.55 -3.60
CA ALA A 122 -9.07 -1.00 -4.97
C ALA A 122 -8.80 -2.49 -5.15
N ILE A 123 -7.70 -3.02 -4.57
CA ILE A 123 -7.33 -4.44 -4.67
C ILE A 123 -8.39 -5.36 -4.05
N VAL A 124 -9.06 -4.92 -2.98
CA VAL A 124 -10.13 -5.71 -2.34
C VAL A 124 -11.47 -5.50 -3.02
N TYR A 125 -11.83 -4.25 -3.32
CA TYR A 125 -13.16 -3.90 -3.80
C TYR A 125 -13.39 -4.21 -5.27
N LEU A 126 -12.44 -3.92 -6.17
CA LEU A 126 -12.62 -4.15 -7.62
C LEU A 126 -12.90 -5.62 -7.94
N PRO A 127 -12.13 -6.61 -7.44
CA PRO A 127 -12.42 -8.00 -7.74
C PRO A 127 -13.76 -8.45 -7.18
N LEU A 128 -14.15 -7.96 -5.99
CA LEU A 128 -15.46 -8.24 -5.41
C LEU A 128 -16.59 -7.63 -6.24
N TYR A 129 -16.44 -6.39 -6.69
CA TYR A 129 -17.40 -5.72 -7.57
C TYR A 129 -17.57 -6.48 -8.89
N LEU A 130 -16.47 -6.86 -9.55
CA LEU A 130 -16.52 -7.62 -10.81
C LEU A 130 -17.13 -9.03 -10.61
N GLN A 131 -16.85 -9.70 -9.50
CA GLN A 131 -17.39 -11.02 -9.21
C GLN A 131 -18.88 -10.98 -8.84
N ILE A 132 -19.30 -10.01 -8.01
CA ILE A 132 -20.66 -9.95 -7.45
C ILE A 132 -21.62 -9.23 -8.39
N VAL A 133 -21.22 -8.11 -9.01
CA VAL A 133 -22.09 -7.28 -9.84
C VAL A 133 -22.09 -7.74 -11.30
N HIS A 134 -20.92 -8.03 -11.85
CA HIS A 134 -20.80 -8.49 -13.25
C HIS A 134 -20.88 -10.01 -13.40
N GLY A 135 -21.00 -10.76 -12.30
CA GLY A 135 -21.06 -12.23 -12.31
C GLY A 135 -19.83 -12.88 -12.94
N ALA A 136 -18.71 -12.15 -13.01
CA ALA A 136 -17.50 -12.62 -13.67
C ALA A 136 -16.89 -13.79 -12.88
N SER A 137 -16.45 -14.83 -13.58
CA SER A 137 -15.70 -15.90 -12.93
C SER A 137 -14.40 -15.35 -12.34
N PRO A 138 -13.81 -15.99 -11.31
CA PRO A 138 -12.55 -15.52 -10.71
C PRO A 138 -11.42 -15.34 -11.73
N THR A 139 -11.39 -16.18 -12.77
CA THR A 139 -10.41 -16.09 -13.87
C THR A 139 -10.68 -14.89 -14.78
N LYS A 140 -11.94 -14.58 -15.09
CA LYS A 140 -12.30 -13.39 -15.89
C LYS A 140 -12.06 -12.10 -15.12
N SER A 141 -12.39 -12.06 -13.83
CA SER A 141 -12.15 -10.89 -12.97
C SER A 141 -10.66 -10.54 -12.90
N GLY A 142 -9.77 -11.54 -12.90
CA GLY A 142 -8.32 -11.31 -12.98
C GLY A 142 -7.88 -10.69 -14.31
N LEU A 143 -8.44 -11.15 -15.44
CA LEU A 143 -8.21 -10.55 -16.76
C LEU A 143 -8.78 -9.13 -16.86
N GLU A 144 -9.91 -8.88 -16.20
CA GLU A 144 -10.59 -7.58 -16.18
C GLU A 144 -9.86 -6.53 -15.32
N LEU A 145 -8.90 -6.94 -14.49
CA LEU A 145 -7.98 -6.03 -13.79
C LEU A 145 -6.78 -5.60 -14.65
N LEU A 146 -6.56 -6.22 -15.82
CA LEU A 146 -5.46 -5.85 -16.73
C LEU A 146 -5.42 -4.37 -17.09
N PRO A 147 -6.55 -3.67 -17.35
CA PRO A 147 -6.52 -2.24 -17.64
C PRO A 147 -5.87 -1.43 -16.52
N MET A 148 -6.13 -1.78 -15.25
CA MET A 148 -5.48 -1.14 -14.10
C MET A 148 -3.97 -1.39 -14.09
N VAL A 149 -3.57 -2.64 -14.31
CA VAL A 149 -2.15 -3.03 -14.34
C VAL A 149 -1.41 -2.35 -15.49
N LEU A 150 -2.03 -2.23 -16.67
CA LEU A 150 -1.48 -1.53 -17.82
C LEU A 150 -1.31 -0.03 -17.53
N GLY A 151 -2.31 0.61 -16.91
CA GLY A 151 -2.21 2.00 -16.46
C GLY A 151 -1.06 2.19 -15.48
N MET A 152 -0.93 1.27 -14.52
CA MET A 152 0.15 1.33 -13.52
C MET A 152 1.53 1.11 -14.14
N LEU A 153 1.70 0.11 -15.01
CA LEU A 153 2.98 -0.19 -15.66
C LEU A 153 3.44 0.94 -16.58
N THR A 154 2.53 1.51 -17.36
CA THR A 154 2.86 2.60 -18.28
C THR A 154 3.37 3.82 -17.53
N THR A 155 2.68 4.23 -16.47
CA THR A 155 3.12 5.37 -15.65
C THR A 155 4.37 5.05 -14.86
N PHE A 156 4.51 3.85 -14.29
CA PHE A 156 5.71 3.44 -13.57
C PHE A 156 6.97 3.50 -14.47
N ILE A 157 6.89 3.02 -15.71
CA ILE A 157 8.01 3.08 -16.66
C ILE A 157 8.30 4.53 -17.09
N VAL A 158 7.26 5.28 -17.47
CA VAL A 158 7.42 6.65 -17.97
C VAL A 158 7.95 7.59 -16.89
N SER A 159 7.37 7.53 -15.69
CA SER A 159 7.85 8.33 -14.56
C SER A 159 9.26 7.91 -14.18
N GLY A 160 9.58 6.61 -14.13
CA GLY A 160 10.94 6.11 -13.85
C GLY A 160 11.99 6.66 -14.77
N GLN A 161 11.71 6.65 -16.07
CA GLN A 161 12.60 7.23 -17.06
C GLN A 161 12.70 8.75 -16.95
N LEU A 162 11.58 9.44 -16.71
CA LEU A 162 11.58 10.90 -16.58
C LEU A 162 12.31 11.36 -15.31
N VAL A 163 12.11 10.72 -14.16
CA VAL A 163 12.80 11.04 -12.91
C VAL A 163 14.30 10.81 -13.07
N SER A 164 14.69 9.69 -13.67
CA SER A 164 16.09 9.39 -13.97
C SER A 164 16.74 10.42 -14.90
N ARG A 165 15.99 10.96 -15.88
CA ARG A 165 16.49 11.98 -16.83
C ARG A 165 16.47 13.41 -16.29
N THR A 166 15.46 13.78 -15.50
CA THR A 166 15.23 15.17 -15.08
C THR A 166 15.68 15.47 -13.65
N GLY A 167 15.87 14.44 -12.81
CA GLY A 167 16.19 14.58 -11.39
C GLY A 167 15.07 15.23 -10.54
N ARG A 168 13.91 15.56 -11.13
CA ARG A 168 12.82 16.28 -10.47
C ARG A 168 11.70 15.33 -10.06
N TYR A 169 11.88 14.67 -8.92
CA TYR A 169 10.91 13.70 -8.39
C TYR A 169 9.61 14.34 -7.86
N LYS A 170 9.65 15.59 -7.40
CA LYS A 170 8.53 16.20 -6.63
C LYS A 170 7.20 16.34 -7.39
N ILE A 171 7.24 16.46 -8.72
CA ILE A 171 6.04 16.70 -9.54
C ILE A 171 5.22 15.42 -9.70
N PHE A 172 5.86 14.24 -9.71
CA PHE A 172 5.21 12.96 -9.97
C PHE A 172 4.24 12.52 -8.86
N PRO A 173 4.59 12.58 -7.56
CA PRO A 173 3.64 12.29 -6.48
C PRO A 173 2.45 13.25 -6.43
N ILE A 174 2.65 14.52 -6.78
CA ILE A 174 1.59 15.54 -6.78
C ILE A 174 0.63 15.29 -7.95
N ALA A 175 1.16 15.06 -9.15
CA ALA A 175 0.33 14.74 -10.32
C ALA A 175 -0.39 13.40 -10.13
N GLY A 176 0.31 12.39 -9.62
CA GLY A 176 -0.24 11.07 -9.37
C GLY A 176 -1.34 11.08 -8.31
N SER A 177 -1.19 11.81 -7.22
CA SER A 177 -2.26 11.96 -6.21
C SER A 177 -3.51 12.67 -6.77
N ALA A 178 -3.35 13.69 -7.61
CA ALA A 178 -4.48 14.33 -8.29
C ALA A 178 -5.19 13.36 -9.26
N VAL A 179 -4.43 12.57 -10.02
CA VAL A 179 -4.97 11.56 -10.95
C VAL A 179 -5.67 10.42 -10.18
N THR A 180 -5.11 9.97 -9.05
CA THR A 180 -5.74 8.97 -8.18
C THR A 180 -7.03 9.50 -7.55
N ALA A 181 -7.05 10.77 -7.10
CA ALA A 181 -8.27 11.39 -6.57
C ALA A 181 -9.37 11.48 -7.63
N LEU A 182 -9.03 11.88 -8.85
CA LEU A 182 -9.94 11.83 -10.00
C LEU A 182 -10.42 10.40 -10.28
N GLY A 183 -9.52 9.41 -10.32
CA GLY A 183 -9.90 8.02 -10.55
C GLY A 183 -10.85 7.46 -9.50
N LEU A 184 -10.66 7.84 -8.22
CA LEU A 184 -11.55 7.49 -7.13
C LEU A 184 -12.92 8.17 -7.24
N ASP A 185 -12.95 9.45 -7.59
CA ASP A 185 -14.19 10.19 -7.83
C ASP A 185 -14.99 9.57 -8.99
N LEU A 186 -14.31 9.21 -10.08
CA LEU A 186 -14.92 8.48 -11.21
C LEU A 186 -15.46 7.12 -10.76
N MET A 187 -14.72 6.40 -9.90
CA MET A 187 -15.18 5.13 -9.32
C MET A 187 -16.38 5.29 -8.38
N ALA A 188 -16.53 6.41 -7.68
CA ALA A 188 -17.70 6.66 -6.82
C ALA A 188 -19.02 6.69 -7.60
N HIS A 189 -18.96 6.91 -8.91
CA HIS A 189 -20.12 6.91 -9.82
C HIS A 189 -20.43 5.53 -10.41
N LEU A 190 -19.74 4.47 -9.98
CA LEU A 190 -20.03 3.10 -10.41
C LEU A 190 -21.36 2.63 -9.84
N GLY A 191 -22.29 2.32 -10.74
CA GLY A 191 -23.57 1.71 -10.42
C GLY A 191 -23.67 0.29 -10.99
N PRO A 192 -24.64 -0.51 -10.51
CA PRO A 192 -24.82 -1.91 -10.93
C PRO A 192 -25.10 -2.11 -12.43
N THR A 193 -25.42 -1.04 -13.17
CA THR A 193 -25.68 -1.06 -14.62
C THR A 193 -24.53 -0.49 -15.46
N THR A 194 -23.39 -0.10 -14.86
CA THR A 194 -22.30 0.54 -15.58
C THR A 194 -21.62 -0.47 -16.53
N SER A 195 -21.49 -0.10 -17.81
CA SER A 195 -20.82 -0.95 -18.81
C SER A 195 -19.33 -1.12 -18.49
N PHE A 196 -18.80 -2.32 -18.75
CA PHE A 196 -17.40 -2.69 -18.50
C PHE A 196 -16.40 -1.69 -19.12
N GLY A 197 -16.72 -1.06 -20.26
CA GLY A 197 -15.85 -0.06 -20.88
C GLY A 197 -15.57 1.16 -19.97
N TYR A 198 -16.58 1.62 -19.22
CA TYR A 198 -16.40 2.71 -18.25
C TYR A 198 -15.62 2.24 -17.02
N VAL A 199 -15.90 1.02 -16.54
CA VAL A 199 -15.15 0.40 -15.45
C VAL A 199 -13.66 0.30 -15.79
N ALA A 200 -13.33 -0.20 -16.99
CA ALA A 200 -11.97 -0.32 -17.49
C ALA A 200 -11.27 1.05 -17.62
N LEU A 201 -11.98 2.08 -18.09
CA LEU A 201 -11.44 3.43 -18.16
C LEU A 201 -11.11 3.98 -16.77
N TYR A 202 -12.00 3.79 -15.80
CA TYR A 202 -11.77 4.25 -14.42
C TYR A 202 -10.62 3.51 -13.76
N MET A 203 -10.52 2.19 -14.00
CA MET A 203 -9.40 1.36 -13.58
C MET A 203 -8.06 1.83 -14.17
N VAL A 204 -8.03 2.22 -15.45
CA VAL A 204 -6.83 2.78 -16.08
C VAL A 204 -6.45 4.09 -15.40
N VAL A 205 -7.39 5.01 -15.15
CA VAL A 205 -7.11 6.29 -14.48
C VAL A 205 -6.56 6.07 -13.07
N VAL A 206 -7.16 5.18 -12.28
CA VAL A 206 -6.65 4.82 -10.96
C VAL A 206 -5.26 4.20 -11.06
N GLY A 207 -5.06 3.25 -11.98
CA GLY A 207 -3.76 2.61 -12.23
C GLY A 207 -2.67 3.61 -12.59
N LEU A 208 -2.97 4.56 -13.49
CA LEU A 208 -2.06 5.65 -13.87
C LEU A 208 -1.65 6.50 -12.66
N GLY A 209 -2.63 6.86 -11.82
CA GLY A 209 -2.37 7.62 -10.60
C GLY A 209 -1.50 6.85 -9.61
N LEU A 210 -1.80 5.57 -9.36
CA LEU A 210 -1.00 4.72 -8.47
C LEU A 210 0.44 4.54 -8.98
N GLY A 211 0.63 4.31 -10.28
CA GLY A 211 1.94 4.11 -10.90
C GLY A 211 2.83 5.35 -10.87
N LEU A 212 2.24 6.55 -10.98
CA LEU A 212 2.96 7.83 -10.88
C LEU A 212 3.57 8.10 -9.51
N VAL A 213 3.07 7.46 -8.45
CA VAL A 213 3.44 7.79 -7.08
C VAL A 213 4.32 6.74 -6.42
N MET A 214 4.18 5.48 -6.84
CA MET A 214 4.96 4.34 -6.32
C MET A 214 6.37 4.24 -6.91
N GLN A 215 6.80 5.22 -7.70
CA GLN A 215 7.99 5.19 -8.55
C GLN A 215 9.21 5.86 -7.91
#